data_AF-A0AA44JBI7-F1
#
_entry.id   AF-A0AA44JBI7-F1
#
_cell.length_a   1.000
_cell.length_b   1.000
_cell.length_c   1.000
_cell.angle_alpha   90.00
_cell.angle_beta   90.00
_cell.angle_gamma   90.00
#
_symmetry.space_group_name_H-M   'P 1'
#
loop_
_entity.id
_entity.type
_entity.pdbx_description
1 polymer ?
#
loop_
_entity_poly.entity_id
_entity_poly.type
_entity_poly.pdbx_seq_one_letter_code
_entity_poly.pdbx_strand_id
1 'polypeptide(L)'
;MEPMQALVLTATQLGDMLREAARQGAALAVAELRKDIHQSPDDVTLQRLRGYLHNPASIPNLQDCWAHSGVIRQIEPTPRGKPKSSAWFMKFQRETGLAGCYTRPSPAYGRRREWSFADIRLAWEVYYRRR
;
A
#
# COMPACT_ATOMS: atom_id res chain seq x y z
N MET A 1 49.18 23.04 -32.54
CA MET A 1 47.93 23.12 -31.78
C MET A 1 46.83 22.77 -32.77
N GLU A 2 46.22 21.59 -32.63
CA GLU A 2 45.17 21.14 -33.56
C GLU A 2 43.97 22.11 -33.49
N PRO A 3 43.39 22.52 -34.63
CA PRO A 3 42.25 23.43 -34.64
C PRO A 3 41.02 22.74 -34.05
N MET A 4 40.55 23.27 -32.91
CA MET A 4 39.34 22.79 -32.23
C MET A 4 38.13 23.14 -33.11
N GLN A 5 37.57 22.15 -33.80
CA GLN A 5 36.36 22.34 -34.60
C GLN A 5 35.17 22.68 -33.68
N ALA A 6 34.58 23.85 -33.88
CA ALA A 6 33.35 24.23 -33.20
C ALA A 6 32.18 23.42 -33.78
N LEU A 7 31.54 22.60 -32.93
CA LEU A 7 30.28 21.94 -33.26
C LEU A 7 29.17 23.00 -33.32
N VAL A 8 28.84 23.44 -34.53
CA VAL A 8 27.68 24.31 -34.77
C VAL A 8 26.43 23.43 -34.80
N LEU A 9 25.75 23.33 -33.66
CA LEU A 9 24.46 22.64 -33.60
C LEU A 9 23.40 23.49 -34.28
N THR A 10 22.64 22.88 -35.17
CA THR A 10 21.38 23.48 -35.64
C THR A 10 20.40 23.59 -34.47
N ALA A 11 19.47 24.54 -34.55
CA ALA A 11 18.43 24.70 -33.54
C ALA A 11 17.65 23.40 -33.26
N THR A 12 17.45 22.58 -34.30
CA THR A 12 16.82 21.26 -34.20
C THR A 12 17.66 20.27 -33.41
N GLN A 13 18.97 20.16 -33.71
CA GLN A 13 19.89 19.27 -32.99
C GLN A 13 20.01 19.67 -31.51
N LEU A 14 20.09 20.97 -31.22
CA LEU A 14 20.08 21.45 -29.85
C LEU A 14 18.76 21.12 -29.14
N GLY A 15 17.62 21.33 -29.81
CA GLY A 15 16.30 21.01 -29.27
C GLY A 15 16.13 19.52 -28.96
N ASP A 16 16.63 18.64 -29.82
CA ASP A 16 16.56 17.19 -29.62
C ASP A 16 17.47 16.73 -28.48
N MET A 17 18.69 17.28 -28.38
CA MET A 17 19.59 17.03 -27.26
C MET A 17 18.98 17.48 -25.92
N LEU A 18 18.35 18.66 -25.88
CA LEU A 18 17.68 19.16 -24.67
C LEU A 18 16.48 18.30 -24.27
N ARG A 19 15.67 17.82 -25.23
CA ARG A 19 14.55 16.91 -24.97
C ARG A 19 15.03 15.58 -24.42
N GLU A 20 16.08 15.02 -24.99
CA GLU A 20 16.63 13.75 -24.54
C GLU A 20 17.24 13.89 -23.14
N ALA A 21 17.99 14.96 -22.88
CA ALA A 21 18.49 15.28 -21.54
C ALA A 21 17.35 15.42 -20.52
N ALA A 22 16.26 16.11 -20.88
CA ALA A 22 15.08 16.24 -20.02
C ALA A 22 14.39 14.88 -19.76
N ARG A 23 14.27 14.02 -20.78
CA ARG A 23 13.70 12.68 -20.65
C ARG A 23 14.53 11.80 -19.73
N GLN A 24 15.85 11.81 -19.89
CA GLN A 24 16.77 11.06 -19.03
C GLN A 24 16.74 11.60 -17.59
N GLY A 25 16.72 12.92 -17.41
CA GLY A 25 16.56 13.55 -16.10
C GLY A 25 15.26 13.15 -15.40
N ALA A 26 14.13 13.14 -16.13
CA ALA A 26 12.85 12.70 -15.60
C ALA A 26 12.86 11.22 -15.20
N ALA A 27 13.46 10.35 -16.03
CA ALA A 27 13.58 8.92 -15.73
C ALA A 27 14.42 8.67 -14.46
N LEU A 28 15.53 9.41 -14.29
CA LEU A 28 16.37 9.32 -13.10
C LEU A 28 15.63 9.80 -11.84
N ALA A 29 14.92 10.92 -11.91
CA ALA A 29 14.13 11.43 -10.79
C ALA A 29 13.03 10.44 -10.35
N VAL A 30 12.34 9.82 -11.30
CA VAL A 30 11.34 8.77 -11.02
C VAL A 30 11.98 7.53 -10.42
N ALA A 31 13.15 7.11 -10.91
CA ALA A 31 13.88 5.99 -10.36
C ALA A 31 14.31 6.25 -8.90
N GLU A 32 14.78 7.47 -8.59
CA GLU A 32 15.17 7.86 -7.24
C GLU A 32 13.98 7.91 -6.29
N LEU A 33 12.87 8.54 -6.70
CA LEU A 33 11.61 8.52 -5.96
C LEU A 33 11.12 7.09 -5.69
N ARG A 34 11.29 6.18 -6.64
CA ARG A 34 10.93 4.76 -6.46
C ARG A 34 11.82 4.03 -5.47
N LYS A 35 13.12 4.36 -5.38
CA LYS A 35 14.01 3.80 -4.36
C LYS A 35 13.58 4.22 -2.95
N ASP A 36 13.09 5.46 -2.82
CA ASP A 36 12.58 6.01 -1.56
C ASP A 36 11.18 5.47 -1.19
N ILE A 37 10.41 4.99 -2.16
CA ILE A 37 9.16 4.27 -1.94
C ILE A 37 9.47 2.80 -1.56
N HIS A 38 10.21 2.59 -0.47
CA HIS A 38 10.19 1.31 0.23
C HIS A 38 8.86 1.20 1.00
N GLN A 39 7.82 0.70 0.34
CA GLN A 39 6.60 0.30 1.04
C GLN A 39 6.92 -0.93 1.87
N SER A 40 6.69 -0.84 3.18
CA SER A 40 6.80 -2.03 4.02
C SER A 40 5.75 -3.06 3.59
N PRO A 41 5.98 -4.37 3.80
CA PRO A 41 4.97 -5.40 3.54
C PRO A 41 3.60 -5.08 4.19
N ASP A 42 3.63 -4.45 5.37
CA ASP A 42 2.42 -3.99 6.09
C ASP A 42 1.71 -2.86 5.33
N ASP A 43 2.44 -1.93 4.71
CA ASP A 43 1.85 -0.83 3.91
C ASP A 43 1.18 -1.36 2.65
N VAL A 44 1.82 -2.31 1.97
CA VAL A 44 1.24 -3.00 0.81
C VAL A 44 -0.04 -3.74 1.22
N THR A 45 0.01 -4.45 2.35
CA THR A 45 -1.15 -5.18 2.89
C THR A 45 -2.28 -4.23 3.27
N LEU A 46 -1.96 -3.09 3.90
CA LEU A 46 -2.92 -2.04 4.26
C LEU A 46 -3.61 -1.44 3.03
N GLN A 47 -2.84 -1.10 1.99
CA GLN A 47 -3.40 -0.55 0.75
C GLN A 47 -4.33 -1.54 0.06
N ARG A 48 -3.91 -2.80 -0.06
CA ARG A 48 -4.76 -3.87 -0.62
C ARG A 48 -6.04 -4.05 0.19
N LEU A 49 -5.94 -4.05 1.52
CA LEU A 49 -7.09 -4.20 2.39
C LEU A 49 -8.08 -3.03 2.25
N ARG A 50 -7.59 -1.78 2.21
CA ARG A 50 -8.44 -0.61 1.93
C ARG A 50 -9.13 -0.69 0.57
N GLY A 51 -8.38 -1.08 -0.46
CA GLY A 51 -8.94 -1.30 -1.81
C GLY A 51 -10.04 -2.36 -1.81
N TYR A 52 -9.81 -3.48 -1.13
CA TYR A 52 -10.77 -4.56 -0.99
C TYR A 52 -12.05 -4.15 -0.24
N LEU A 53 -11.91 -3.40 0.85
CA LEU A 53 -13.06 -2.90 1.62
C LEU A 53 -13.91 -1.91 0.82
N HIS A 54 -13.30 -1.14 -0.09
CA HIS A 54 -14.02 -0.24 -0.98
C HIS A 54 -14.64 -0.97 -2.18
N ASN A 55 -13.91 -1.91 -2.78
CA ASN A 55 -14.35 -2.70 -3.91
C ASN A 55 -13.90 -4.17 -3.74
N PRO A 56 -14.80 -5.09 -3.36
CA PRO A 56 -14.44 -6.49 -3.18
C PRO A 56 -13.93 -7.20 -4.45
N ALA A 57 -14.26 -6.69 -5.64
CA ALA A 57 -13.77 -7.24 -6.90
C ALA A 57 -12.32 -6.82 -7.23
N SER A 58 -11.69 -5.95 -6.42
CA SER A 58 -10.32 -5.48 -6.64
C SER A 58 -9.23 -6.53 -6.39
N ILE A 59 -9.58 -7.65 -5.73
CA ILE A 59 -8.63 -8.73 -5.43
C ILE A 59 -9.10 -10.04 -6.07
N PRO A 60 -8.35 -10.60 -7.03
CA PRO A 60 -8.75 -11.80 -7.76
C PRO A 60 -8.61 -13.09 -6.93
N ASN A 61 -7.65 -13.16 -6.01
CA ASN A 61 -7.42 -14.32 -5.15
C ASN A 61 -7.46 -13.93 -3.67
N LEU A 62 -8.61 -14.17 -3.04
CA LEU A 62 -8.88 -13.81 -1.65
C LEU A 62 -8.32 -14.81 -0.63
N GLN A 63 -8.01 -16.03 -1.04
CA GLN A 63 -7.60 -17.10 -0.13
C GLN A 63 -6.19 -16.86 0.46
N ASP A 64 -5.37 -16.10 -0.27
CA ASP A 64 -4.00 -15.76 0.11
C ASP A 64 -3.89 -14.38 0.78
N CYS A 65 -5.02 -13.71 1.07
CA CYS A 65 -5.02 -12.36 1.60
C CYS A 65 -5.31 -12.34 3.11
N TRP A 66 -4.29 -11.98 3.88
CA TRP A 66 -4.29 -11.99 5.35
C TRP A 66 -3.80 -10.67 5.91
N ALA A 67 -4.32 -10.27 7.07
CA ALA A 67 -3.80 -9.13 7.81
C ALA A 67 -3.83 -9.36 9.33
N HIS A 68 -2.81 -8.83 10.01
CA HIS A 68 -2.75 -8.82 11.48
C HIS A 68 -3.33 -7.53 12.08
N SER A 69 -3.48 -7.52 13.40
CA SER A 69 -4.08 -6.41 14.16
C SER A 69 -3.39 -5.05 13.93
N GLY A 70 -2.08 -5.07 13.69
CA GLY A 70 -1.29 -3.89 13.33
C GLY A 70 -1.80 -3.19 12.06
N VAL A 71 -2.06 -3.95 11.00
CA VAL A 71 -2.62 -3.43 9.74
C VAL A 71 -4.08 -3.05 9.91
N ILE A 72 -4.89 -3.87 10.57
CA ILE A 72 -6.34 -3.63 10.72
C ILE A 72 -6.62 -2.31 11.46
N ARG A 73 -5.83 -1.99 12.50
CA ARG A 73 -5.96 -0.72 13.25
C ARG A 73 -5.57 0.51 12.43
N GLN A 74 -4.95 0.34 11.26
CA GLN A 74 -4.56 1.42 10.37
C GLN A 74 -5.51 1.62 9.20
N ILE A 75 -6.50 0.74 8.98
CA ILE A 75 -7.47 0.84 7.88
C ILE A 75 -8.09 2.23 7.83
N GLU A 76 -8.60 2.70 8.97
CA GLU A 76 -9.07 4.07 9.15
C GLU A 76 -8.34 4.67 10.36
N PRO A 77 -7.46 5.66 10.18
CA PRO A 77 -6.79 6.31 11.30
C PRO A 77 -7.77 7.16 12.11
N THR A 78 -7.37 7.47 13.34
CA THR A 78 -8.06 8.49 14.15
C THR A 78 -8.02 9.87 13.47
N PRO A 79 -8.84 10.85 13.89
CA PRO A 79 -8.78 12.22 13.37
C PRO A 79 -7.39 12.89 13.47
N ARG A 80 -6.53 12.39 14.37
CA ARG A 80 -5.15 12.85 14.54
C ARG A 80 -4.14 12.09 13.68
N GLY A 81 -4.60 11.28 12.72
CA GLY A 81 -3.76 10.48 11.82
C GLY A 81 -3.07 9.29 12.49
N LYS A 82 -3.42 8.95 13.74
CA LYS A 82 -2.81 7.82 14.47
C LYS A 82 -3.60 6.52 14.27
N PRO A 83 -2.94 5.34 14.29
CA PRO A 83 -3.62 4.05 14.31
C PRO A 83 -4.62 3.94 15.46
N LYS A 84 -5.68 3.16 15.27
CA LYS A 84 -6.62 2.85 16.37
C LYS A 84 -5.90 2.07 17.48
N SER A 85 -6.36 2.26 18.73
CA SER A 85 -5.72 1.65 19.89
C SER A 85 -5.95 0.14 19.96
N SER A 86 -5.14 -0.57 20.77
CA SER A 86 -5.37 -1.98 21.07
C SER A 86 -6.72 -2.24 21.74
N ALA A 87 -7.14 -1.33 22.65
CA ALA A 87 -8.43 -1.41 23.31
C ALA A 87 -9.61 -1.28 22.32
N TRP A 88 -9.48 -0.40 21.33
CA TRP A 88 -10.45 -0.32 20.24
C TRP A 88 -10.53 -1.65 19.48
N PHE A 89 -9.39 -2.25 19.15
CA PHE A 89 -9.36 -3.50 18.40
C PHE A 89 -9.99 -4.66 19.18
N MET A 90 -9.72 -4.76 20.48
CA MET A 90 -10.39 -5.76 21.35
C MET A 90 -11.91 -5.57 21.39
N LYS A 91 -12.39 -4.33 21.43
CA LYS A 91 -13.83 -4.03 21.35
C LYS A 91 -14.39 -4.43 19.98
N PHE A 92 -13.75 -4.00 18.90
CA PHE A 92 -14.10 -4.33 17.52
C PHE A 92 -14.23 -5.85 17.33
N GLN A 93 -13.27 -6.64 17.80
CA GLN A 93 -13.32 -8.10 17.68
C GLN A 93 -14.49 -8.74 18.41
N ARG A 94 -14.83 -8.26 19.62
CA ARG A 94 -15.95 -8.78 20.41
C ARG A 94 -17.30 -8.43 19.79
N GLU A 95 -17.46 -7.20 19.32
CA GLU A 95 -18.75 -6.71 18.80
C GLU A 95 -19.10 -7.26 17.42
N THR A 96 -18.09 -7.63 16.64
CA THR A 96 -18.24 -8.08 15.24
C THR A 96 -18.15 -9.59 15.06
N GLY A 97 -17.76 -10.33 16.10
CA GLY A 97 -17.50 -11.77 16.00
C GLY A 97 -16.15 -12.12 15.38
N LEU A 98 -15.33 -11.14 14.96
CA LEU A 98 -13.99 -11.38 14.39
C LEU A 98 -13.05 -12.14 15.35
N ALA A 99 -13.30 -12.03 16.65
CA ALA A 99 -12.65 -12.89 17.63
C ALA A 99 -12.84 -14.37 17.26
N GLY A 100 -14.04 -14.84 16.93
CA GLY A 100 -14.33 -16.25 16.64
C GLY A 100 -13.75 -16.81 15.33
N CYS A 101 -13.20 -15.97 14.44
CA CYS A 101 -12.62 -16.39 13.16
C CYS A 101 -11.21 -17.00 13.34
N TYR A 102 -11.09 -18.02 14.19
CA TYR A 102 -9.83 -18.67 14.57
C TYR A 102 -9.41 -19.86 13.67
N THR A 103 -10.26 -20.28 12.73
CA THR A 103 -10.18 -21.62 12.13
C THR A 103 -9.18 -21.77 10.99
N ARG A 104 -8.36 -20.77 10.68
CA ARG A 104 -7.38 -20.85 9.59
C ARG A 104 -5.99 -20.40 10.07
N PRO A 105 -4.97 -21.27 10.04
CA PRO A 105 -3.62 -20.87 10.36
C PRO A 105 -3.10 -19.91 9.29
N SER A 106 -2.58 -18.76 9.69
CA SER A 106 -1.82 -17.88 8.79
C SER A 106 -0.62 -18.66 8.24
N PRO A 107 -0.41 -18.70 6.92
CA PRO A 107 0.74 -19.39 6.32
C PRO A 107 2.09 -18.71 6.62
N ALA A 108 2.09 -17.40 6.91
CA ALA A 108 3.30 -16.57 6.83
C ALA A 108 3.95 -16.27 8.20
N TYR A 109 3.17 -16.21 9.29
CA TYR A 109 3.67 -15.67 10.57
C TYR A 109 3.21 -16.48 11.79
N GLY A 110 3.67 -17.72 11.92
CA GLY A 110 3.51 -18.63 13.08
C GLY A 110 2.63 -18.16 14.26
N ARG A 111 3.17 -17.30 15.15
CA ARG A 111 2.50 -16.88 16.41
C ARG A 111 1.59 -15.65 16.31
N ARG A 112 1.67 -14.84 15.24
CA ARG A 112 0.79 -13.67 15.09
C ARG A 112 -0.58 -14.13 14.62
N ARG A 113 -1.62 -13.70 15.33
CA ARG A 113 -3.00 -13.89 14.86
C ARG A 113 -3.24 -13.00 13.65
N GLU A 114 -3.66 -13.61 12.57
CA GLU A 114 -4.09 -12.93 11.34
C GLU A 114 -5.50 -13.35 10.99
N TRP A 115 -6.16 -12.52 10.20
CA TRP A 115 -7.51 -12.74 9.72
C TRP A 115 -7.53 -12.61 8.21
N SER A 116 -8.39 -13.38 7.54
CA SER A 116 -8.55 -13.22 6.11
C SER A 116 -9.19 -11.86 5.80
N PHE A 117 -8.92 -11.33 4.61
CA PHE A 117 -9.56 -10.09 4.17
C PHE A 117 -11.09 -10.20 4.18
N ALA A 118 -11.64 -11.38 3.89
CA ALA A 118 -13.08 -11.64 3.92
C ALA A 118 -13.65 -11.50 5.35
N ASP A 119 -13.00 -12.11 6.34
CA ASP A 119 -13.40 -11.99 7.76
C ASP A 119 -13.37 -10.53 8.22
N ILE A 120 -12.31 -9.81 7.83
CA ILE A 120 -12.14 -8.40 8.16
C ILE A 120 -13.24 -7.56 7.52
N ARG A 121 -13.59 -7.78 6.25
CA ARG A 121 -14.67 -7.05 5.56
C ARG A 121 -16.01 -7.24 6.26
N LEU A 122 -16.37 -8.49 6.56
CA LEU A 122 -17.61 -8.79 7.28
C LEU A 122 -17.65 -8.07 8.64
N ALA A 123 -16.56 -8.14 9.40
CA ALA A 123 -16.46 -7.45 10.68
C ALA A 123 -16.54 -5.93 10.54
N TRP A 124 -15.88 -5.37 9.52
CA TRP A 124 -15.89 -3.94 9.22
C TRP A 124 -17.30 -3.44 8.90
N GLU A 125 -18.01 -4.12 8.01
CA GLU A 125 -19.40 -3.78 7.67
C GLU A 125 -20.32 -3.86 8.89
N VAL A 126 -20.20 -4.90 9.72
CA VAL A 126 -20.99 -5.03 10.95
C VAL A 126 -20.73 -3.87 11.92
N TYR A 127 -19.46 -3.49 12.09
CA TYR A 127 -19.08 -2.44 13.04
C TYR A 127 -19.59 -1.05 12.64
N TYR A 128 -19.47 -0.69 11.35
CA TYR A 128 -19.87 0.63 10.86
C TYR A 128 -21.34 0.72 10.46
N ARG A 129 -22.03 -0.39 10.19
CA ARG A 129 -23.50 -0.37 9.99
C ARG A 129 -24.27 -0.13 11.29
N ARG A 130 -23.71 -0.50 12.44
CA ARG A 130 -24.32 -0.30 13.76
C ARG A 130 -24.15 1.13 14.30
N ARG A 131 -23.41 1.98 13.61
CA ARG A 131 -22.98 3.30 14.08
C ARG A 131 -23.51 4.38 13.16
#